data_AF-X1PCW5-F1
#
_entry.id   AF-X1PCW5-F1
#
_cell.length_a   1.000
_cell.length_b   1.000
_cell.length_c   1.000
_cell.angle_alpha   90.00
_cell.angle_beta   90.00
_cell.angle_gamma   90.00
#
_symmetry.space_group_name_H-M   'P 1'
#
loop_
_entity.id
_entity.type
_entity.pdbx_description
1 polymer ?
#
loop_
_entity_poly.entity_id
_entity_poly.type
_entity_poly.pdbx_seq_one_letter_code
_entity_poly.pdbx_strand_id
1 'polypeptide(L)'
;LKYIQVMLDSQSLDGGWHCGQDYTVGHALQNRTSCPMDNLNVLMVLGQYEEYRKDLKMNGAIDLLLKHWEKKGEKWRVDGFCIGRSFRSLQYPAVKYGILRVLDVLSLFPCTIESPS
;
A
#
# COMPACT_ATOMS: atom_id res chain seq x y z
N LEU A 1 3.59 12.81 -15.83
CA LEU A 1 2.56 11.86 -16.31
C LEU A 1 3.13 10.57 -16.89
N LYS A 2 4.09 10.55 -17.83
CA LYS A 2 4.65 9.29 -18.38
C LYS A 2 5.06 8.25 -17.33
N TYR A 3 5.78 8.67 -16.28
CA TYR A 3 6.21 7.76 -15.20
C TYR A 3 5.07 7.31 -14.27
N ILE A 4 4.03 8.14 -14.10
CA ILE A 4 2.82 7.76 -13.37
C ILE A 4 2.09 6.66 -14.11
N GLN A 5 1.96 6.78 -15.44
CA GLN A 5 1.34 5.73 -16.25
C GLN A 5 2.11 4.42 -16.14
N VAL A 6 3.44 4.45 -16.20
CA VAL A 6 4.27 3.25 -15.98
C VAL A 6 4.01 2.61 -14.62
N MET A 7 3.84 3.41 -13.55
CA MET A 7 3.47 2.88 -12.23
C MET A 7 2.09 2.23 -12.27
N LEU A 8 1.09 2.89 -12.85
CA LEU A 8 -0.27 2.36 -12.97
C LEU A 8 -0.31 1.06 -13.81
N ASP A 9 0.49 0.97 -14.86
CA ASP A 9 0.57 -0.22 -15.72
C ASP A 9 1.29 -1.39 -15.03
N SER A 10 2.11 -1.11 -14.02
CA SER A 10 2.79 -2.12 -13.20
C SER A 10 1.97 -2.64 -12.02
N GLN A 11 0.69 -2.31 -11.94
CA GLN A 11 -0.17 -2.74 -10.85
C GLN A 11 -0.41 -4.26 -10.88
N SER A 12 -0.30 -4.90 -9.71
CA SER A 12 -0.55 -6.33 -9.52
C SER A 12 -2.04 -6.67 -9.61
N LEU A 13 -2.38 -7.96 -9.73
CA LEU A 13 -3.76 -8.43 -9.82
C LEU A 13 -4.62 -8.10 -8.59
N ASP A 14 -4.01 -7.93 -7.41
CA ASP A 14 -4.70 -7.54 -6.17
C ASP A 14 -4.86 -6.01 -6.03
N GLY A 15 -4.49 -5.24 -7.05
CA GLY A 15 -4.57 -3.77 -7.05
C GLY A 15 -3.46 -3.09 -6.23
N GLY A 16 -2.43 -3.83 -5.80
CA GLY A 16 -1.23 -3.27 -5.17
C GLY A 16 -0.02 -3.20 -6.10
N TRP A 17 1.15 -2.98 -5.50
CA TRP A 17 2.45 -2.93 -6.17
C TRP A 17 3.50 -3.79 -5.46
N HIS A 18 4.52 -4.15 -6.23
CA HIS A 18 5.69 -4.86 -5.74
C HIS A 18 6.95 -4.30 -6.42
N CYS A 19 8.08 -4.35 -5.73
CA CYS A 19 9.37 -3.87 -6.24
C CYS A 19 9.92 -4.66 -7.45
N GLY A 20 9.34 -5.81 -7.80
CA GLY A 20 9.81 -6.68 -8.87
C GLY A 20 8.82 -6.73 -10.04
N GLN A 21 9.33 -6.69 -11.26
CA GLN A 21 8.49 -6.82 -12.47
C GLN A 21 7.84 -8.20 -12.60
N ASP A 22 8.42 -9.24 -11.98
CA ASP A 22 7.86 -10.60 -12.06
C ASP A 22 6.48 -10.74 -11.39
N TYR A 23 6.06 -9.74 -10.62
CA TYR A 23 4.79 -9.68 -9.89
C TYR A 23 3.68 -8.97 -10.69
N THR A 24 4.02 -8.35 -11.82
CA THR A 24 3.03 -7.69 -12.66
C THR A 24 2.25 -8.72 -13.49
N VAL A 25 1.10 -8.30 -14.02
CA VAL A 25 0.22 -9.16 -14.81
C VAL A 25 0.96 -9.72 -16.02
N GLY A 26 0.86 -11.04 -16.21
CA GLY A 26 1.53 -11.77 -17.29
C GLY A 26 2.88 -12.41 -16.90
N HIS A 27 3.39 -12.15 -15.70
CA HIS A 27 4.65 -12.73 -15.21
C HIS A 27 4.44 -13.87 -14.21
N ALA A 28 5.53 -14.57 -13.87
CA ALA A 28 5.51 -15.81 -13.09
C ALA A 28 4.96 -15.64 -11.66
N LEU A 29 5.10 -14.45 -11.06
CA LEU A 29 4.69 -14.16 -9.69
C LEU A 29 3.42 -13.28 -9.64
N GLN A 30 2.70 -13.11 -10.74
CA GLN A 30 1.50 -12.25 -10.82
C GLN A 30 0.39 -12.55 -9.79
N ASN A 31 0.35 -13.78 -9.26
CA ASN A 31 -0.63 -14.22 -8.27
C ASN A 31 -0.15 -14.02 -6.82
N ARG A 32 1.04 -13.46 -6.61
CA ARG A 32 1.56 -13.16 -5.27
C ARG A 32 0.95 -11.85 -4.76
N THR A 33 0.73 -11.81 -3.45
CA THR A 33 0.25 -10.61 -2.76
C THR A 33 1.27 -9.48 -2.89
N SER A 34 0.78 -8.27 -3.11
CA SER A 34 1.58 -7.07 -3.21
C SER A 34 2.32 -6.72 -1.92
N CYS A 35 3.39 -5.95 -2.06
CA CYS A 35 4.24 -5.53 -0.96
C CYS A 35 3.60 -4.34 -0.21
N PRO A 36 3.37 -4.43 1.12
CA PRO A 36 2.80 -3.31 1.87
C PRO A 36 3.66 -2.04 1.80
N MET A 37 4.99 -2.18 1.73
CA MET A 37 5.89 -1.03 1.66
C MET A 37 5.81 -0.35 0.28
N ASP A 38 5.76 -1.12 -0.81
CA ASP A 38 5.62 -0.55 -2.14
C ASP A 38 4.25 0.10 -2.35
N ASN A 39 3.19 -0.49 -1.79
CA ASN A 39 1.87 0.16 -1.72
C ASN A 39 1.99 1.55 -1.08
N LEU A 40 2.64 1.67 0.08
CA LEU A 40 2.84 2.97 0.73
C LEU A 40 3.67 3.95 -0.10
N ASN A 41 4.66 3.46 -0.84
CA ASN A 41 5.50 4.30 -1.69
C ASN A 41 4.70 4.85 -2.88
N VAL A 42 3.97 3.98 -3.58
CA VAL A 42 3.19 4.37 -4.76
C VAL A 42 1.99 5.23 -4.36
N LEU A 43 1.24 4.85 -3.33
CA LEU A 43 0.12 5.64 -2.82
C LEU A 43 0.56 7.03 -2.34
N MET A 44 1.74 7.15 -1.70
CA MET A 44 2.27 8.47 -1.33
C MET A 44 2.47 9.38 -2.54
N VAL A 45 2.99 8.84 -3.65
CA VAL A 45 3.22 9.59 -4.89
C VAL A 45 1.89 9.94 -5.55
N LEU A 46 1.00 8.97 -5.72
CA LEU A 46 -0.28 9.17 -6.41
C LEU A 46 -1.22 10.08 -5.60
N GLY A 47 -1.21 9.98 -4.28
CA GLY A 47 -1.99 10.84 -3.39
C GLY A 47 -1.60 12.32 -3.44
N GLN A 48 -0.46 12.69 -4.02
CA GLN A 48 -0.11 14.10 -4.27
C GLN A 48 -0.98 14.74 -5.37
N TYR A 49 -1.64 13.93 -6.20
CA TYR A 49 -2.45 14.39 -7.33
C TYR A 49 -3.93 14.15 -7.02
N GLU A 50 -4.74 15.20 -7.14
CA GLU A 50 -6.15 15.15 -6.75
C GLU A 50 -6.95 14.12 -7.56
N GLU A 51 -6.61 13.95 -8.84
CA GLU A 51 -7.27 13.00 -9.74
C GLU A 51 -7.15 11.54 -9.28
N TYR A 52 -6.10 11.16 -8.54
CA TYR A 52 -5.90 9.78 -8.10
C TYR A 52 -6.41 9.51 -6.68
N ARG A 53 -6.72 10.55 -5.88
CA ARG A 53 -7.20 10.38 -4.49
C ARG A 53 -8.55 9.66 -4.40
N LYS A 54 -9.35 9.72 -5.46
CA LYS A 54 -10.67 9.07 -5.55
C LYS A 54 -10.72 7.97 -6.63
N ASP A 55 -9.58 7.64 -7.24
CA ASP A 55 -9.52 6.59 -8.25
C ASP A 55 -9.63 5.22 -7.57
N LEU A 56 -10.61 4.43 -8.01
CA LEU A 56 -10.87 3.08 -7.49
C LEU A 56 -9.68 2.13 -7.68
N LYS A 57 -8.77 2.43 -8.61
CA LYS A 57 -7.53 1.67 -8.79
C LYS A 57 -6.70 1.61 -7.51
N MET A 58 -6.82 2.58 -6.61
CA MET A 58 -6.04 2.61 -5.36
C MET A 58 -6.59 1.67 -4.29
N ASN A 59 -7.84 1.23 -4.43
CA ASN A 59 -8.55 0.49 -3.37
C ASN A 59 -7.86 -0.83 -3.02
N GLY A 60 -7.34 -1.58 -4.00
CA GLY A 60 -6.66 -2.86 -3.70
C GLY A 60 -5.43 -2.69 -2.80
N ALA A 61 -4.61 -1.66 -3.08
CA ALA A 61 -3.46 -1.31 -2.24
C ALA A 61 -3.87 -0.85 -0.83
N ILE A 62 -4.94 -0.03 -0.75
CA ILE A 62 -5.51 0.48 0.52
C ILE A 62 -6.08 -0.67 1.35
N ASP A 63 -6.90 -1.54 0.76
CA ASP A 63 -7.53 -2.69 1.39
C ASP A 63 -6.49 -3.64 1.96
N LEU A 64 -5.38 -3.87 1.24
CA LEU A 64 -4.27 -4.68 1.73
C LEU A 64 -3.66 -4.09 3.00
N LEU A 65 -3.43 -2.77 3.05
CA LEU A 65 -2.87 -2.09 4.22
C LEU A 65 -3.83 -2.12 5.42
N LEU A 66 -5.13 -1.88 5.19
CA LEU A 66 -6.16 -1.96 6.22
C LEU A 66 -6.30 -3.38 6.76
N LYS A 67 -6.36 -4.38 5.89
CA LYS A 67 -6.39 -5.79 6.26
C LYS A 67 -5.14 -6.21 7.03
N HIS A 68 -3.96 -5.70 6.66
CA HIS A 68 -2.71 -5.92 7.42
C HIS A 68 -2.84 -5.40 8.84
N TRP A 69 -3.44 -4.22 9.02
CA TRP A 69 -3.76 -3.67 10.33
C TRP A 69 -4.83 -4.47 11.10
N GLU A 70 -5.90 -4.91 10.46
CA GLU A 70 -6.94 -5.73 11.10
C GLU A 70 -6.34 -7.00 11.70
N LYS A 71 -5.52 -7.70 10.92
CA LYS A 71 -4.84 -8.95 11.28
C LYS A 71 -3.61 -8.77 12.16
N LYS A 72 -3.40 -7.58 12.74
CA LYS A 72 -2.30 -7.33 13.70
C LYS A 72 -2.37 -8.35 14.85
N GLY A 73 -1.24 -8.99 15.14
CA GLY A 73 -1.14 -10.03 16.18
C GLY A 73 -1.34 -11.46 15.67
N GLU A 74 -1.86 -11.66 14.45
CA GLU A 74 -1.83 -12.96 13.79
C GLU A 74 -0.42 -13.31 13.28
N LYS A 75 -0.15 -14.60 13.03
CA LYS A 75 1.08 -15.06 12.36
C LYS A 75 1.04 -14.82 10.84
N TRP A 76 0.35 -13.77 10.39
CA TRP A 76 0.27 -13.42 8.99
C TRP A 76 1.38 -12.42 8.63
N ARG A 77 2.19 -12.76 7.63
CA ARG A 77 3.24 -11.91 7.09
C ARG A 77 2.98 -11.69 5.61
N VAL A 78 2.85 -10.43 5.20
CA VAL A 78 2.65 -10.05 3.81
C VAL A 78 3.98 -9.57 3.28
N ASP A 79 4.55 -10.30 2.33
CA ASP A 79 5.88 -10.02 1.76
C ASP A 79 6.97 -9.77 2.83
N GLY A 80 6.98 -10.59 3.87
CA GLY A 80 7.93 -10.47 4.99
C GLY A 80 7.60 -9.36 6.01
N PHE A 81 6.62 -8.49 5.75
CA PHE A 81 6.19 -7.44 6.68
C PHE A 81 5.18 -7.96 7.71
N CYS A 82 5.36 -7.52 8.96
CA CYS A 82 4.46 -7.81 10.07
C CYS A 82 4.22 -6.56 10.93
N ILE A 83 3.10 -6.56 11.67
CA ILE A 83 2.78 -5.52 12.64
C ILE A 83 3.23 -5.99 14.02
N GLY A 84 4.48 -5.62 14.37
CA GLY A 84 5.09 -5.94 15.65
C GLY A 84 4.92 -4.84 16.71
N ARG A 85 5.55 -5.03 17.88
CA ARG A 85 5.50 -4.07 19.01
C ARG A 85 5.96 -2.67 18.63
N SER A 86 7.00 -2.55 17.81
CA SER A 86 7.58 -1.26 17.39
C SER A 86 6.79 -0.55 16.29
N PHE A 87 5.80 -1.21 15.67
CA PHE A 87 5.00 -0.62 14.60
C PHE A 87 4.25 0.63 15.07
N ARG A 88 3.78 0.61 16.33
CA ARG A 88 3.05 1.73 16.96
C ARG A 88 3.98 2.79 17.57
N SER A 89 5.29 2.56 17.59
CA SER A 89 6.24 3.56 18.09
C SER A 89 6.30 4.74 17.11
N LEU A 90 6.26 5.96 17.64
CA LEU A 90 6.45 7.16 16.85
C LEU A 90 7.88 7.19 16.32
N GLN A 91 8.03 7.14 14.99
CA GLN A 91 9.32 7.18 14.30
C GLN A 91 9.32 8.35 13.32
N TYR A 92 10.28 9.27 13.49
CA TYR A 92 10.47 10.41 12.60
C TYR A 92 11.89 10.37 12.01
N PRO A 93 12.06 10.64 10.70
CA PRO A 93 11.01 10.88 9.71
C PRO A 93 10.14 9.64 9.44
N ALA A 94 8.90 9.85 8.99
CA ALA A 94 7.92 8.79 8.73
C ALA A 94 8.24 8.05 7.42
N VAL A 95 9.38 7.35 7.38
CA VAL A 95 9.89 6.63 6.19
C VAL A 95 9.84 5.12 6.36
N LYS A 96 9.89 4.63 7.60
CA LYS A 96 9.85 3.20 7.90
C LYS A 96 8.41 2.67 7.84
N TYR A 97 8.27 1.38 7.58
CA TYR A 97 6.99 0.68 7.72
C TYR A 97 6.55 0.72 9.19
N GLY A 98 5.66 1.66 9.51
CA GLY A 98 5.22 1.97 10.86
C GLY A 98 3.98 2.85 10.83
N ILE A 99 3.34 3.02 12.00
CA ILE A 99 2.02 3.65 12.10
C ILE A 99 1.98 5.06 11.51
N LEU A 100 3.02 5.87 11.72
CA LEU A 100 3.05 7.24 11.19
C LEU A 100 3.09 7.26 9.66
N ARG A 101 3.89 6.39 9.03
CA ARG A 101 3.94 6.29 7.57
C ARG A 101 2.59 5.85 7.00
N VAL A 102 1.96 4.85 7.63
CA VAL A 102 0.66 4.33 7.17
C VAL A 102 -0.42 5.40 7.25
N LEU A 103 -0.54 6.09 8.39
CA LEU A 103 -1.55 7.14 8.57
C LEU A 103 -1.31 8.34 7.65
N ASP A 104 -0.05 8.77 7.49
CA ASP A 104 0.33 9.86 6.59
C ASP A 104 -0.13 9.57 5.15
N VAL A 105 0.16 8.36 4.65
CA VAL A 105 -0.27 7.94 3.30
C VAL A 105 -1.79 7.80 3.18
N LEU A 106 -2.44 7.06 4.09
CA LEU A 106 -3.87 6.77 3.96
C LEU A 106 -4.71 8.05 4.09
N SER A 107 -4.27 9.03 4.89
CA SER A 107 -4.96 10.32 5.04
C SER A 107 -5.12 11.11 3.74
N LEU A 108 -4.34 10.80 2.69
CA LEU A 108 -4.48 11.41 1.37
C LEU A 108 -5.73 10.91 0.62
N PHE A 109 -6.31 9.77 1.03
CA PHE A 109 -7.40 9.08 0.33
C PHE A 109 -8.70 9.17 1.15
N PRO A 110 -9.71 9.94 0.69
CA PRO A 110 -10.95 10.17 1.45
C PRO A 110 -11.70 8.89 1.86
N CYS A 111 -11.67 7.85 1.03
CA CYS A 111 -12.36 6.58 1.31
C CYS A 111 -11.89 5.90 2.61
N THR A 112 -10.67 6.19 3.07
CA THR A 112 -10.10 5.63 4.29
C THR A 112 -10.56 6.33 5.56
N ILE A 113 -11.07 7.56 5.43
CA ILE A 113 -11.56 8.39 6.55
C ILE A 113 -13.05 8.09 6.80
N GLU A 114 -13.78 7.72 5.75
CA GLU A 114 -15.23 7.51 5.78
C GLU A 114 -15.63 6.09 6.23
N SER A 115 -14.70 5.12 6.20
CA SER A 115 -14.97 3.75 6.62
C SER A 115 -14.68 3.57 8.12
N PRO A 116 -15.71 3.39 8.99
CA PRO A 116 -15.46 3.02 10.37
C PRO A 116 -15.01 1.56 10.40
N SER A 117 -13.84 1.32 10.98
CA SER A 117 -13.36 -0.01 11.37
C SER A 117 -14.35 -0.78 12.23
#